data_AF-A0A5E7Z7I3-F1
#
_entry.id   AF-A0A5E7Z7I3-F1
#
_cell.length_a   1.000
_cell.length_b   1.000
_cell.length_c   1.000
_cell.angle_alpha   90.00
_cell.angle_beta   90.00
_cell.angle_gamma   90.00
#
_symmetry.space_group_name_H-M   'P 1'
#
loop_
_entity.id
_entity.type
_entity.pdbx_description
1 polymer ?
#
loop_
_entity_poly.entity_id
_entity_poly.type
_entity_poly.pdbx_seq_one_letter_code
_entity_poly.pdbx_strand_id
1 'polypeptide(L)'
;MKYIQPAGEAADASYVDGNRSAGTKGSVVPAAAIEHPQREIQEVISFFGLTPSGTDLAQLRKAIEAAILAATGGGDTSQYVLITQARARLPIFPEIQSADGKMNVTSPSAGTVQVPSAVSFQHRGIYPVSTSDYIEDDRTFTTLANKTYHLRWNPTDGFSLEDLADSGYNPSVLAESNVAFDSAYDDMLVARVVTDASNVATITNLVNKNKVLLSFVKTGSAGALDGVYSSTFSASEAVSLARTPIAMFSGSVATSGVTGPGGLEYANSITSRIVTRYSVGASVTSNWNETQGVPVGLTGILEFTVMA
;
A
#
# COMPACT_ATOMS: atom_id res chain seq x y z
N MET A 1 -7.35 29.77 -32.43
CA MET A 1 -7.34 30.96 -33.33
C MET A 1 -7.13 32.28 -32.60
N LYS A 2 -6.36 33.23 -33.18
CA LYS A 2 -6.34 34.65 -32.78
C LYS A 2 -7.66 35.33 -33.21
N TYR A 3 -8.24 36.18 -32.37
CA TYR A 3 -9.46 36.94 -32.70
C TYR A 3 -9.25 37.83 -33.93
N ILE A 4 -10.26 37.89 -34.81
CA ILE A 4 -10.29 38.74 -36.00
C ILE A 4 -11.46 39.73 -35.84
N GLN A 5 -11.13 41.00 -35.65
CA GLN A 5 -12.10 42.10 -35.49
C GLN A 5 -12.94 42.32 -36.78
N PRO A 6 -14.12 42.97 -36.69
CA PRO A 6 -14.89 43.34 -37.86
C PRO A 6 -14.09 44.20 -38.86
N ALA A 7 -14.42 44.06 -40.15
CA ALA A 7 -13.68 44.75 -41.21
C ALA A 7 -13.82 46.28 -41.07
N GLY A 8 -12.69 46.98 -40.97
CA GLY A 8 -12.65 48.44 -40.87
C GLY A 8 -12.83 49.01 -39.46
N GLU A 9 -13.00 48.15 -38.44
CA GLU A 9 -13.13 48.57 -37.04
C GLU A 9 -11.79 48.54 -36.30
N ALA A 10 -11.76 49.13 -35.10
CA ALA A 10 -10.59 49.12 -34.22
C ALA A 10 -10.20 47.71 -33.76
N ALA A 11 -8.96 47.57 -33.26
CA ALA A 11 -8.50 46.33 -32.64
C ALA A 11 -9.45 45.90 -31.51
N ASP A 12 -9.76 44.60 -31.49
CA ASP A 12 -10.64 43.97 -30.48
C ASP A 12 -12.09 44.50 -30.43
N ALA A 13 -12.53 45.26 -31.44
CA ALA A 13 -13.92 45.68 -31.57
C ALA A 13 -14.84 44.46 -31.69
N SER A 14 -15.96 44.46 -30.95
CA SER A 14 -16.93 43.37 -30.98
C SER A 14 -17.77 43.36 -32.27
N TYR A 15 -18.23 42.17 -32.68
CA TYR A 15 -19.25 42.06 -33.73
C TYR A 15 -20.62 42.51 -33.20
N VAL A 16 -21.28 43.39 -33.95
CA VAL A 16 -22.60 43.95 -33.61
C VAL A 16 -23.60 43.58 -34.71
N ASP A 17 -24.76 43.06 -34.31
CA ASP A 17 -25.84 42.76 -35.23
C ASP A 17 -26.48 44.04 -35.79
N GLY A 18 -26.88 43.98 -37.06
CA GLY A 18 -27.61 45.09 -37.67
C GLY A 18 -29.03 45.19 -37.12
N ASN A 19 -29.41 46.37 -36.63
CA ASN A 19 -30.79 46.66 -36.24
C ASN A 19 -31.39 47.71 -37.18
N ARG A 20 -32.22 47.23 -38.11
CA ARG A 20 -32.88 48.09 -39.12
C ARG A 20 -33.86 49.09 -38.51
N SER A 21 -34.50 48.75 -37.39
CA SER A 21 -35.45 49.63 -36.70
C SER A 21 -34.74 50.77 -35.96
N ALA A 22 -33.50 50.56 -35.53
CA ALA A 22 -32.68 51.55 -34.85
C ALA A 22 -31.67 52.25 -35.78
N GLY A 23 -31.74 52.03 -37.09
CA GLY A 23 -30.79 52.57 -38.07
C GLY A 23 -29.34 52.11 -37.89
N THR A 24 -29.09 51.06 -37.09
CA THR A 24 -27.75 50.58 -36.78
C THR A 24 -27.30 49.57 -37.84
N LYS A 25 -26.19 49.87 -38.52
CA LYS A 25 -25.56 48.95 -39.47
C LYS A 25 -24.81 47.87 -38.71
N GLY A 26 -24.98 46.61 -39.13
CA GLY A 26 -24.24 45.49 -38.56
C GLY A 26 -22.77 45.48 -38.96
N SER A 27 -21.95 44.83 -38.15
CA SER A 27 -20.52 44.60 -38.40
C SER A 27 -20.30 43.83 -39.70
N VAL A 28 -19.28 44.24 -40.45
CA VAL A 28 -18.86 43.52 -41.67
C VAL A 28 -17.91 42.40 -41.26
N VAL A 29 -18.25 41.14 -41.62
CA VAL A 29 -17.45 39.97 -41.29
C VAL A 29 -16.31 39.80 -42.31
N PRO A 30 -15.03 39.91 -41.90
CA PRO A 30 -13.90 39.59 -42.76
C PRO A 30 -13.89 38.08 -43.10
N ALA A 31 -13.45 37.73 -44.31
CA ALA A 31 -13.35 36.33 -44.73
C ALA A 31 -12.48 35.47 -43.78
N ALA A 32 -11.38 36.04 -43.27
CA ALA A 32 -10.49 35.37 -42.33
C ALA A 32 -11.19 34.93 -41.03
N ALA A 33 -12.21 35.67 -40.58
CA ALA A 33 -12.99 35.31 -39.38
C ALA A 33 -13.80 34.01 -39.57
N ILE A 34 -14.08 33.62 -40.82
CA ILE A 34 -14.80 32.40 -41.17
C ILE A 34 -13.86 31.30 -41.68
N GLU A 35 -12.86 31.65 -42.50
CA GLU A 35 -11.94 30.68 -43.09
C GLU A 35 -11.01 30.05 -42.05
N HIS A 36 -10.46 30.84 -41.12
CA HIS A 36 -9.56 30.30 -40.10
C HIS A 36 -10.19 29.20 -39.24
N PRO A 37 -11.40 29.34 -38.66
CA PRO A 37 -12.01 28.25 -37.91
C PRO A 37 -12.36 27.05 -38.81
N GLN A 38 -12.72 27.27 -40.08
CA GLN A 38 -12.93 26.16 -41.03
C GLN A 38 -11.63 25.38 -41.28
N ARG A 39 -10.48 26.07 -41.41
CA ARG A 39 -9.17 25.44 -41.56
C ARG A 39 -8.73 24.70 -40.31
N GLU A 40 -8.94 25.27 -39.11
CA GLU A 40 -8.67 24.56 -37.85
C GLU A 40 -9.50 23.26 -37.76
N ILE A 41 -10.78 23.30 -38.14
CA ILE A 41 -11.64 22.11 -38.18
C ILE A 41 -11.15 21.09 -39.22
N GLN A 42 -10.81 21.55 -40.43
CA GLN A 42 -10.27 20.70 -41.50
C GLN A 42 -8.99 19.98 -41.06
N GLU A 43 -8.13 20.68 -40.32
CA GLU A 43 -6.90 20.11 -39.81
C GLU A 43 -7.15 19.03 -38.76
N VAL A 44 -8.05 19.27 -37.79
CA VAL A 44 -8.42 18.24 -36.80
C VAL A 44 -8.94 16.97 -37.47
N ILE A 45 -9.78 17.10 -38.50
CA ILE A 45 -10.34 15.97 -39.24
C ILE A 45 -9.23 15.18 -39.95
N SER A 46 -8.33 15.89 -40.62
CA SER A 46 -7.24 15.28 -41.39
C SER A 46 -6.19 14.63 -40.48
N PHE A 47 -5.87 15.27 -39.36
CA PHE A 47 -4.92 14.78 -38.36
C PHE A 47 -5.33 13.42 -37.79
N PHE A 48 -6.63 13.20 -37.56
CA PHE A 48 -7.16 11.92 -37.09
C PHE A 48 -7.53 10.95 -38.24
N GLY A 49 -6.94 11.15 -39.42
CA GLY A 49 -7.00 10.21 -40.55
C GLY A 49 -8.34 10.17 -41.29
N LEU A 50 -9.22 11.15 -41.08
CA LEU A 50 -10.48 11.28 -41.81
C LEU A 50 -10.32 12.23 -43.00
N THR A 51 -11.04 11.97 -44.08
CA THR A 51 -11.07 12.87 -45.24
C THR A 51 -12.18 13.92 -45.07
N PRO A 52 -11.87 15.23 -45.11
CA PRO A 52 -12.88 16.28 -45.03
C PRO A 52 -13.92 16.15 -46.15
N SER A 53 -15.20 16.31 -45.81
CA SER A 53 -16.32 16.17 -46.74
C SER A 53 -17.35 17.27 -46.57
N GLY A 54 -17.79 17.88 -47.68
CA GLY A 54 -18.90 18.85 -47.67
C GLY A 54 -20.27 18.23 -47.38
N THR A 55 -20.40 16.90 -47.39
CA THR A 55 -21.67 16.20 -47.17
C THR A 55 -21.78 15.53 -45.80
N ASP A 56 -20.67 15.43 -45.05
CA ASP A 56 -20.65 14.83 -43.71
C ASP A 56 -20.63 15.92 -42.64
N LEU A 57 -21.81 16.28 -42.12
CA LEU A 57 -21.94 17.26 -41.05
C LEU A 57 -21.46 16.74 -39.67
N ALA A 58 -21.10 15.45 -39.57
CA ALA A 58 -20.62 14.83 -38.34
C ALA A 58 -19.09 14.59 -38.33
N GLN A 59 -18.36 15.00 -39.37
CA GLN A 59 -16.91 14.75 -39.51
C GLN A 59 -16.06 15.25 -38.33
N LEU A 60 -16.39 16.41 -37.74
CA LEU A 60 -15.68 16.92 -36.56
C LEU A 60 -15.91 16.01 -35.33
N ARG A 61 -17.16 15.55 -35.11
CA ARG A 61 -17.46 14.59 -34.05
C ARG A 61 -16.69 13.28 -34.25
N LYS A 62 -16.67 12.75 -35.47
CA LYS A 62 -15.94 11.52 -35.81
C LYS A 62 -14.43 11.68 -35.57
N ALA A 63 -13.87 12.84 -35.88
CA ALA A 63 -12.46 13.14 -35.62
C ALA A 63 -12.15 13.14 -34.11
N ILE A 64 -13.03 13.73 -33.30
CA ILE A 64 -12.92 13.70 -31.83
C ILE A 64 -13.05 12.26 -31.30
N GLU A 65 -13.98 11.47 -31.82
CA GLU A 65 -14.14 10.06 -31.46
C GLU A 65 -12.88 9.24 -31.81
N ALA A 66 -12.29 9.47 -32.98
CA ALA A 66 -11.03 8.85 -33.39
C ALA A 66 -9.86 9.28 -32.49
N ALA A 67 -9.82 10.55 -32.05
CA ALA A 67 -8.84 11.02 -31.09
C ALA A 67 -8.94 10.29 -29.75
N ILE A 68 -10.16 10.14 -29.23
CA ILE A 68 -10.43 9.41 -27.99
C ILE A 68 -10.05 7.93 -28.15
N LEU A 69 -10.42 7.31 -29.28
CA LEU A 69 -10.07 5.93 -29.60
C LEU A 69 -8.56 5.71 -29.60
N ALA A 70 -7.82 6.58 -30.28
CA ALA A 70 -6.36 6.53 -30.35
C ALA A 70 -5.71 6.71 -28.97
N ALA A 71 -6.26 7.57 -28.11
CA ALA A 71 -5.74 7.81 -26.77
C ALA A 71 -6.06 6.69 -25.77
N THR A 72 -7.21 6.01 -25.94
CA THR A 72 -7.72 5.01 -24.96
C THR A 72 -7.53 3.56 -25.39
N GLY A 73 -7.13 3.31 -26.65
CA GLY A 73 -7.13 1.97 -27.24
C GLY A 73 -8.52 1.48 -27.67
N GLY A 74 -9.57 2.27 -27.42
CA GLY A 74 -10.95 1.98 -27.78
C GLY A 74 -11.65 0.91 -26.95
N GLY A 75 -12.94 0.71 -27.24
CA GLY A 75 -13.80 -0.25 -26.55
C GLY A 75 -14.97 0.40 -25.82
N ASP A 76 -15.83 -0.43 -25.23
CA ASP A 76 -16.94 0.06 -24.42
C ASP A 76 -16.43 0.62 -23.09
N THR A 77 -16.41 1.95 -23.00
CA THR A 77 -16.01 2.70 -21.80
C THR A 77 -16.89 2.41 -20.57
N SER A 78 -18.08 1.80 -20.75
CA SER A 78 -18.93 1.40 -19.63
C SER A 78 -18.26 0.37 -18.70
N GLN A 79 -17.27 -0.36 -19.21
CA GLN A 79 -16.51 -1.36 -18.46
C GLN A 79 -15.22 -0.80 -17.86
N TYR A 80 -14.85 0.46 -18.15
CA TYR A 80 -13.64 1.04 -17.61
C TYR A 80 -13.82 1.34 -16.13
N VAL A 81 -12.83 0.92 -15.34
CA VAL A 81 -12.74 1.32 -13.94
C VAL A 81 -12.05 2.67 -13.87
N LEU A 82 -12.77 3.71 -13.45
CA LEU A 82 -12.17 5.01 -13.21
C LEU A 82 -11.17 4.93 -12.05
N ILE A 83 -10.09 5.71 -12.07
CA ILE A 83 -9.09 5.72 -10.98
C ILE A 83 -9.73 5.93 -9.61
N THR A 84 -10.73 6.82 -9.50
CA THR A 84 -11.48 7.04 -8.26
C THR A 84 -12.23 5.79 -7.79
N GLN A 85 -12.79 5.00 -8.72
CA GLN A 85 -13.46 3.74 -8.39
C GLN A 85 -12.44 2.65 -8.03
N ALA A 86 -11.32 2.58 -8.74
CA ALA A 86 -10.23 1.65 -8.44
C ALA A 86 -9.66 1.90 -7.03
N ARG A 87 -9.41 3.18 -6.70
CA ARG A 87 -8.91 3.64 -5.39
C ARG A 87 -9.88 3.31 -4.24
N ALA A 88 -11.17 3.17 -4.51
CA ALA A 88 -12.15 2.84 -3.47
C ALA A 88 -12.41 1.32 -3.33
N ARG A 89 -12.11 0.50 -4.35
CA ARG A 89 -12.65 -0.87 -4.45
C ARG A 89 -11.63 -1.98 -4.65
N LEU A 90 -10.42 -1.69 -5.14
CA LEU A 90 -9.45 -2.76 -5.40
C LEU A 90 -8.97 -3.41 -4.09
N PRO A 91 -9.10 -4.73 -3.90
CA PRO A 91 -8.73 -5.41 -2.66
C PRO A 91 -7.21 -5.66 -2.58
N ILE A 92 -6.43 -4.60 -2.74
CA ILE A 92 -4.97 -4.60 -2.73
C ILE A 92 -4.52 -3.74 -1.56
N PHE A 93 -3.69 -4.31 -0.68
CA PHE A 93 -3.18 -3.58 0.48
C PHE A 93 -2.16 -2.51 0.06
N PRO A 94 -2.01 -1.43 0.85
CA PRO A 94 -0.96 -0.45 0.63
C PRO A 94 0.43 -1.09 0.60
N GLU A 95 1.28 -0.64 -0.32
CA GLU A 95 2.63 -1.17 -0.48
C GLU A 95 3.67 -0.06 -0.49
N ILE A 96 4.57 -0.08 0.50
CA ILE A 96 5.74 0.79 0.53
C ILE A 96 6.77 0.29 -0.48
N GLN A 97 7.26 1.20 -1.32
CA GLN A 97 8.11 0.85 -2.46
C GLN A 97 9.60 0.69 -2.11
N SER A 98 9.98 0.88 -0.84
CA SER A 98 11.32 0.53 -0.37
C SER A 98 11.59 -0.98 -0.50
N ALA A 99 12.88 -1.34 -0.52
CA ALA A 99 13.31 -2.73 -0.65
C ALA A 99 12.83 -3.60 0.52
N ASP A 100 12.79 -3.05 1.73
CA ASP A 100 12.35 -3.73 2.95
C ASP A 100 10.84 -3.56 3.22
N GLY A 101 10.13 -2.79 2.39
CA GLY A 101 8.71 -2.49 2.57
C GLY A 101 8.40 -1.66 3.81
N LYS A 102 9.38 -0.95 4.37
CA LYS A 102 9.23 -0.11 5.56
C LYS A 102 9.43 1.36 5.25
N MET A 103 8.77 2.18 6.05
CA MET A 103 9.04 3.61 6.14
C MET A 103 9.90 3.84 7.38
N ASN A 104 11.05 4.50 7.22
CA ASN A 104 11.98 4.76 8.33
C ASN A 104 11.49 5.94 9.18
N VAL A 105 10.43 5.73 9.95
CA VAL A 105 9.93 6.70 10.92
C VAL A 105 10.95 6.84 12.05
N THR A 106 11.21 8.08 12.46
CA THR A 106 12.23 8.43 13.45
C THR A 106 11.64 9.30 14.58
N SER A 107 12.42 9.50 15.63
CA SER A 107 12.13 10.44 16.71
C SER A 107 13.28 11.45 16.77
N PRO A 108 13.15 12.63 16.12
CA PRO A 108 14.22 13.62 16.09
C PRO A 108 14.58 14.17 17.47
N SER A 109 13.61 14.19 18.39
CA SER A 109 13.77 14.59 19.78
C SER A 109 12.73 13.90 20.68
N ALA A 110 12.99 13.84 21.99
CA ALA A 110 12.02 13.32 22.94
C ALA A 110 10.68 14.08 22.84
N GLY A 111 9.56 13.34 22.86
CA GLY A 111 8.24 13.91 22.65
C GLY A 111 7.81 14.11 21.20
N THR A 112 8.60 13.65 20.23
CA THR A 112 8.28 13.79 18.80
C THR A 112 8.50 12.50 18.02
N VAL A 113 7.64 12.27 17.03
CA VAL A 113 7.77 11.21 16.02
C VAL A 113 7.62 11.86 14.66
N GLN A 114 8.46 11.50 13.71
CA GLN A 114 8.47 12.08 12.38
C GLN A 114 8.48 11.01 11.28
N VAL A 115 7.55 11.16 10.34
CA VAL A 115 7.51 10.41 9.09
C VAL A 115 8.53 11.01 8.10
N PRO A 116 9.44 10.21 7.53
CA PRO A 116 10.46 10.71 6.60
C PRO A 116 9.83 11.27 5.32
N SER A 117 10.54 12.19 4.67
CA SER A 117 10.18 12.65 3.32
C SER A 117 10.72 11.67 2.27
N ALA A 118 10.28 11.84 1.02
CA ALA A 118 10.79 11.10 -0.14
C ALA A 118 10.63 9.57 -0.06
N VAL A 119 9.67 9.09 0.73
CA VAL A 119 9.18 7.71 0.68
C VAL A 119 7.91 7.66 -0.15
N SER A 120 7.91 6.78 -1.16
CA SER A 120 6.75 6.50 -2.01
C SER A 120 6.11 5.16 -1.65
N PHE A 121 4.79 5.11 -1.74
CA PHE A 121 4.02 3.89 -1.57
C PHE A 121 2.81 3.88 -2.53
N GLN A 122 2.28 2.70 -2.81
CA GLN A 122 1.11 2.51 -3.66
C GLN A 122 -0.12 2.29 -2.79
N HIS A 123 -1.10 3.16 -2.90
CA HIS A 123 -2.44 2.93 -2.38
C HIS A 123 -3.23 2.11 -3.41
N ARG A 124 -3.79 0.98 -2.97
CA ARG A 124 -4.63 0.08 -3.79
C ARG A 124 -3.92 -0.42 -5.06
N GLY A 125 -2.58 -0.45 -5.04
CA GLY A 125 -1.72 -0.90 -6.15
C GLY A 125 -1.71 -0.02 -7.39
N ILE A 126 -2.44 1.10 -7.41
CA ILE A 126 -2.64 1.93 -8.61
C ILE A 126 -2.43 3.42 -8.36
N TYR A 127 -2.57 3.88 -7.10
CA TYR A 127 -2.47 5.29 -6.77
C TYR A 127 -1.15 5.54 -6.02
N PRO A 128 -0.14 6.13 -6.68
CA PRO A 128 1.10 6.48 -6.00
C PRO A 128 0.84 7.60 -5.00
N VAL A 129 1.41 7.45 -3.80
CA VAL A 129 1.42 8.47 -2.76
C VAL A 129 2.87 8.73 -2.38
N SER A 130 3.26 10.00 -2.32
CA SER A 130 4.56 10.41 -1.83
C SER A 130 4.41 11.09 -0.48
N THR A 131 5.24 10.69 0.47
CA THR A 131 5.37 11.43 1.75
C THR A 131 5.84 12.86 1.53
N SER A 132 6.49 13.18 0.41
CA SER A 132 6.86 14.56 0.07
C SER A 132 5.67 15.45 -0.30
N ASP A 133 4.49 14.88 -0.55
CA ASP A 133 3.27 15.64 -0.83
C ASP A 133 2.68 16.26 0.45
N TYR A 134 3.14 15.80 1.62
CA TYR A 134 2.75 16.32 2.92
C TYR A 134 3.80 17.30 3.44
N ILE A 135 3.34 18.43 3.96
CA ILE A 135 4.19 19.36 4.70
C ILE A 135 4.78 18.67 5.95
N GLU A 136 5.87 19.22 6.48
CA GLU A 136 6.57 18.60 7.61
C GLU A 136 5.71 18.52 8.87
N ASP A 137 4.88 19.53 9.12
CA ASP A 137 3.97 19.58 10.27
C ASP A 137 2.94 18.43 10.23
N ASP A 138 2.39 18.11 9.06
CA ASP A 138 1.45 16.99 8.86
C ASP A 138 2.12 15.60 8.97
N ARG A 139 3.45 15.58 9.05
CA ARG A 139 4.27 14.36 9.19
C ARG A 139 5.01 14.30 10.51
N THR A 140 4.80 15.27 11.40
CA THR A 140 5.46 15.38 12.69
C THR A 140 4.42 15.37 13.79
N PHE A 141 4.52 14.39 14.68
CA PHE A 141 3.53 14.14 15.73
C PHE A 141 4.16 14.36 17.10
N THR A 142 3.36 14.93 18.00
CA THR A 142 3.73 15.04 19.41
C THR A 142 3.36 13.77 20.15
N THR A 143 4.17 13.38 21.13
CA THR A 143 3.92 12.21 21.98
C THR A 143 3.88 12.60 23.45
N LEU A 144 3.22 11.78 24.25
CA LEU A 144 3.24 11.84 25.71
C LEU A 144 4.03 10.64 26.26
N ALA A 145 4.56 10.78 27.48
CA ALA A 145 5.32 9.74 28.16
C ALA A 145 4.44 8.53 28.54
N ASN A 146 5.06 7.34 28.59
CA ASN A 146 4.42 6.07 28.97
C ASN A 146 3.19 5.70 28.12
N LYS A 147 3.28 5.91 26.81
CA LYS A 147 2.20 5.63 25.87
C LYS A 147 2.62 4.64 24.80
N THR A 148 1.63 3.99 24.22
CA THR A 148 1.77 3.16 23.03
C THR A 148 0.88 3.74 21.95
N TYR A 149 1.46 4.06 20.80
CA TYR A 149 0.74 4.62 19.68
C TYR A 149 0.83 3.73 18.44
N HIS A 150 -0.20 3.85 17.61
CA HIS A 150 -0.19 3.39 16.22
C HIS A 150 -0.04 4.59 15.29
N LEU A 151 1.04 4.62 14.53
CA LEU A 151 1.16 5.56 13.41
C LEU A 151 0.45 4.94 12.22
N ARG A 152 -0.57 5.62 11.72
CA ARG A 152 -1.41 5.15 10.62
C ARG A 152 -1.38 6.11 9.46
N TRP A 153 -1.77 5.62 8.29
CA TRP A 153 -2.06 6.44 7.13
C TRP A 153 -3.36 6.01 6.49
N ASN A 154 -4.22 6.96 6.13
CA ASN A 154 -5.43 6.71 5.37
C ASN A 154 -5.58 7.74 4.23
N PRO A 155 -6.33 7.41 3.14
CA PRO A 155 -6.44 8.27 1.96
C PRO A 155 -7.26 9.55 2.19
N THR A 156 -8.00 9.64 3.28
CA THR A 156 -8.90 10.76 3.62
C THR A 156 -8.17 11.81 4.46
N ASP A 157 -7.52 11.38 5.54
CA ASP A 157 -6.93 12.25 6.56
C ASP A 157 -5.40 12.29 6.50
N GLY A 158 -4.75 11.40 5.74
CA GLY A 158 -3.30 11.31 5.69
C GLY A 158 -2.74 10.55 6.90
N PHE A 159 -1.62 11.03 7.45
CA PHE A 159 -0.96 10.40 8.59
C PHE A 159 -1.60 10.81 9.91
N SER A 160 -1.80 9.85 10.81
CA SER A 160 -2.28 10.11 12.17
C SER A 160 -1.53 9.25 13.19
N LEU A 161 -1.40 9.78 14.41
CA LEU A 161 -0.78 9.06 15.53
C LEU A 161 -1.84 8.79 16.59
N GLU A 162 -2.27 7.53 16.68
CA GLU A 162 -3.38 7.10 17.52
C GLU A 162 -2.90 6.52 18.84
N ASP A 163 -3.33 7.05 19.98
CA ASP A 163 -3.01 6.48 21.31
C ASP A 163 -3.85 5.22 21.54
N LEU A 164 -3.17 4.10 21.81
CA LEU A 164 -3.83 2.81 22.08
C LEU A 164 -4.77 2.86 23.30
N ALA A 165 -4.51 3.77 24.25
CA ALA A 165 -5.35 3.96 25.43
C ALA A 165 -6.53 4.91 25.21
N ASP A 166 -6.63 5.58 24.06
CA ASP A 166 -7.75 6.46 23.75
C ASP A 166 -9.02 5.63 23.50
N SER A 167 -10.09 5.92 24.23
CA SER A 167 -11.38 5.26 24.06
C SER A 167 -12.07 5.53 22.72
N GLY A 168 -11.72 6.62 22.02
CA GLY A 168 -12.20 6.92 20.67
C GLY A 168 -11.55 6.01 19.63
N TYR A 169 -10.26 5.71 19.80
CA TYR A 169 -9.50 4.83 18.93
C TYR A 169 -9.66 3.33 19.28
N ASN A 170 -9.57 3.01 20.56
CA ASN A 170 -9.62 1.65 21.12
C ASN A 170 -10.68 1.53 22.23
N PRO A 171 -11.98 1.63 21.89
CA PRO A 171 -13.07 1.60 22.86
C PRO A 171 -13.15 0.27 23.64
N SER A 172 -12.68 -0.81 23.03
CA SER A 172 -12.73 -2.16 23.60
C SER A 172 -11.47 -2.53 24.39
N VAL A 173 -10.53 -1.58 24.57
CA VAL A 173 -9.26 -1.79 25.30
C VAL A 173 -8.53 -3.06 24.83
N LEU A 174 -8.53 -3.26 23.52
CA LEU A 174 -7.87 -4.40 22.90
C LEU A 174 -6.36 -4.30 23.09
N ALA A 175 -5.71 -5.45 23.25
CA ALA A 175 -4.25 -5.52 23.28
C ALA A 175 -3.66 -4.99 21.97
N GLU A 176 -2.49 -4.36 22.05
CA GLU A 176 -1.79 -3.76 20.90
C GLU A 176 -1.70 -4.71 19.71
N SER A 177 -1.30 -5.96 19.95
CA SER A 177 -1.12 -7.00 18.93
C SER A 177 -2.43 -7.57 18.36
N ASN A 178 -3.60 -7.05 18.75
CA ASN A 178 -4.88 -7.54 18.26
C ASN A 178 -5.04 -7.29 16.76
N VAL A 179 -5.55 -8.29 16.04
CA VAL A 179 -5.78 -8.26 14.58
C VAL A 179 -6.70 -7.13 14.12
N ALA A 180 -7.55 -6.58 15.00
CA ALA A 180 -8.39 -5.42 14.70
C ALA A 180 -7.57 -4.17 14.32
N PHE A 181 -6.30 -4.11 14.70
CA PHE A 181 -5.41 -2.99 14.36
C PHE A 181 -4.55 -3.24 13.12
N ASP A 182 -4.62 -4.42 12.51
CA ASP A 182 -3.87 -4.73 11.28
C ASP A 182 -4.21 -3.75 10.16
N SER A 183 -3.27 -3.54 9.23
CA SER A 183 -3.55 -2.73 8.04
C SER A 183 -4.77 -3.28 7.29
N ALA A 184 -5.67 -2.40 6.93
CA ALA A 184 -6.74 -2.63 5.96
C ALA A 184 -6.32 -2.06 4.59
N TYR A 185 -7.22 -2.12 3.61
CA TYR A 185 -6.90 -1.63 2.28
C TYR A 185 -6.80 -0.10 2.15
N ASP A 186 -7.58 0.64 2.97
CA ASP A 186 -7.56 2.11 3.05
C ASP A 186 -6.94 2.62 4.35
N ASP A 187 -6.33 1.74 5.14
CA ASP A 187 -5.77 2.11 6.43
C ASP A 187 -4.47 1.33 6.65
N MET A 188 -3.36 2.03 6.50
CA MET A 188 -2.02 1.47 6.58
C MET A 188 -1.46 1.69 7.98
N LEU A 189 -1.23 0.62 8.74
CA LEU A 189 -0.47 0.67 9.97
C LEU A 189 1.03 0.75 9.64
N VAL A 190 1.64 1.90 9.90
CA VAL A 190 3.02 2.22 9.48
C VAL A 190 4.03 1.78 10.51
N ALA A 191 3.77 2.12 11.78
CA ALA A 191 4.68 1.83 12.88
C ALA A 191 3.93 1.71 14.20
N ARG A 192 4.52 0.93 15.12
CA ARG A 192 4.22 1.05 16.55
C ARG A 192 5.23 1.97 17.20
N VAL A 193 4.75 2.90 18.01
CA VAL A 193 5.60 3.79 18.80
C VAL A 193 5.32 3.52 20.27
N VAL A 194 6.36 3.27 21.07
CA VAL A 194 6.25 3.15 22.53
C VAL A 194 7.12 4.20 23.17
N THR A 195 6.56 5.04 24.04
CA THR A 195 7.31 6.06 24.78
C THR A 195 7.57 5.62 26.21
N ASP A 196 8.76 5.92 26.71
CA ASP A 196 9.12 5.69 28.11
C ASP A 196 8.69 6.85 29.03
N ALA A 197 9.11 6.82 30.30
CA ALA A 197 8.84 7.86 31.27
C ALA A 197 9.51 9.21 30.96
N SER A 198 10.58 9.20 30.15
CA SER A 198 11.26 10.40 29.66
C SER A 198 10.71 10.86 28.30
N ASN A 199 9.62 10.23 27.82
CA ASN A 199 9.01 10.47 26.52
C ASN A 199 9.96 10.22 25.33
N VAL A 200 10.93 9.32 25.51
CA VAL A 200 11.79 8.85 24.41
C VAL A 200 11.06 7.74 23.66
N ALA A 201 10.90 7.91 22.35
CA ALA A 201 10.15 6.98 21.51
C ALA A 201 11.03 5.81 21.03
N THR A 202 10.57 4.59 21.29
CA THR A 202 11.03 3.36 20.62
C THR A 202 10.07 3.05 19.48
N ILE A 203 10.58 3.10 18.25
CA ILE A 203 9.78 2.95 17.02
C ILE A 203 10.02 1.58 16.40
N THR A 204 8.94 0.83 16.17
CA THR A 204 8.95 -0.43 15.41
C THR A 204 8.31 -0.19 14.05
N ASN A 205 9.14 0.05 13.03
CA ASN A 205 8.68 0.24 11.65
C ASN A 205 8.18 -1.07 11.06
N LEU A 206 6.94 -1.06 10.55
CA LEU A 206 6.25 -2.25 10.07
C LEU A 206 6.36 -2.40 8.55
N VAL A 207 6.51 -3.64 8.10
CA VAL A 207 6.52 -4.00 6.69
C VAL A 207 5.11 -3.87 6.13
N ASN A 208 4.93 -2.94 5.18
CA ASN A 208 3.73 -2.79 4.38
C ASN A 208 4.05 -3.20 2.93
N LYS A 209 3.71 -4.44 2.59
CA LYS A 209 3.70 -4.96 1.23
C LYS A 209 2.34 -5.59 0.98
N ASN A 210 1.88 -5.55 -0.27
CA ASN A 210 0.65 -6.24 -0.65
C ASN A 210 0.76 -7.76 -0.46
N LYS A 211 1.96 -8.32 -0.68
CA LYS A 211 2.28 -9.72 -0.41
C LYS A 211 3.66 -9.84 0.20
N VAL A 212 3.76 -10.62 1.27
CA VAL A 212 5.01 -11.01 1.91
C VAL A 212 5.06 -12.53 2.01
N LEU A 213 6.18 -13.12 1.62
CA LEU A 213 6.51 -14.52 1.90
C LEU A 213 7.91 -14.55 2.50
N LEU A 214 8.02 -15.02 3.74
CA LEU A 214 9.29 -15.17 4.44
C LEU A 214 9.45 -16.62 4.89
N SER A 215 10.66 -17.16 4.79
CA SER A 215 11.00 -18.46 5.35
C SER A 215 12.24 -18.34 6.23
N PHE A 216 12.19 -18.99 7.38
CA PHE A 216 13.23 -18.97 8.39
C PHE A 216 13.50 -20.38 8.88
N VAL A 217 14.77 -20.73 9.04
CA VAL A 217 15.19 -21.98 9.68
C VAL A 217 16.01 -21.64 10.92
N LYS A 218 15.61 -22.19 12.06
CA LYS A 218 16.29 -22.06 13.35
C LYS A 218 16.82 -23.40 13.78
N THR A 219 18.07 -23.43 14.19
CA THR A 219 18.73 -24.60 14.71
C THR A 219 19.40 -24.28 16.04
N GLY A 220 19.58 -25.30 16.88
CA GLY A 220 20.28 -25.12 18.15
C GLY A 220 20.22 -26.37 19.02
N SER A 221 20.87 -26.32 20.18
CA SER A 221 20.75 -27.38 21.17
C SER A 221 19.30 -27.50 21.64
N ALA A 222 18.78 -28.73 21.60
CA ALA A 222 17.48 -29.02 22.21
C ALA A 222 17.65 -29.25 23.72
N GLY A 223 16.54 -29.17 24.46
CA GLY A 223 16.52 -29.49 25.88
C GLY A 223 16.97 -30.92 26.15
N ALA A 224 17.52 -31.16 27.34
CA ALA A 224 17.81 -32.51 27.80
C ALA A 224 16.53 -33.38 27.79
N LEU A 225 16.71 -34.70 27.74
CA LEU A 225 15.60 -35.63 27.83
C LEU A 225 14.87 -35.45 29.17
N ASP A 226 13.54 -35.45 29.12
CA ASP A 226 12.71 -35.57 30.31
C ASP A 226 12.55 -37.04 30.74
N GLY A 227 11.73 -37.26 31.77
CA GLY A 227 11.47 -38.60 32.32
C GLY A 227 10.69 -39.54 31.40
N VAL A 228 10.27 -39.09 30.21
CA VAL A 228 9.58 -39.88 29.19
C VAL A 228 10.38 -39.88 27.88
N TYR A 229 11.70 -39.64 27.94
CA TYR A 229 12.59 -39.63 26.77
C TYR A 229 12.17 -38.60 25.70
N SER A 230 11.57 -37.50 26.13
CA SER A 230 11.17 -36.40 25.26
C SER A 230 12.19 -35.26 25.31
N SER A 231 12.44 -34.63 24.17
CA SER A 231 13.28 -33.44 24.07
C SER A 231 12.56 -32.34 23.30
N THR A 232 12.68 -31.11 23.78
CA THR A 232 12.01 -29.95 23.21
C THR A 232 13.01 -28.89 22.76
N PHE A 233 12.78 -28.32 21.58
CA PHE A 233 13.48 -27.15 21.07
C PHE A 233 12.47 -26.03 20.80
N SER A 234 12.77 -24.81 21.23
CA SER A 234 11.91 -23.65 21.02
C SER A 234 12.70 -22.55 20.33
N ALA A 235 12.09 -21.91 19.34
CA ALA A 235 12.70 -20.80 18.64
C ALA A 235 11.65 -19.82 18.14
N SER A 236 12.08 -18.58 17.90
CA SER A 236 11.26 -17.51 17.36
C SER A 236 12.05 -16.61 16.41
N GLU A 237 11.34 -15.85 15.61
CA GLU A 237 11.87 -14.85 14.68
C GLU A 237 11.05 -13.56 14.73
N ALA A 238 11.72 -12.42 14.59
CA ALA A 238 11.06 -11.13 14.49
C ALA A 238 10.70 -10.83 13.02
N VAL A 239 9.44 -10.48 12.76
CA VAL A 239 8.94 -10.23 11.38
C VAL A 239 8.45 -8.79 11.18
N SER A 240 7.97 -8.12 12.24
CA SER A 240 7.52 -6.70 12.22
C SER A 240 6.67 -6.35 10.99
N LEU A 241 5.61 -7.11 10.74
CA LEU A 241 4.66 -6.92 9.66
C LEU A 241 3.55 -5.94 10.09
N ALA A 242 2.92 -5.27 9.13
CA ALA A 242 1.77 -4.42 9.41
C ALA A 242 0.45 -5.20 9.56
N ARG A 243 0.47 -6.50 9.25
CA ARG A 243 -0.67 -7.42 9.32
C ARG A 243 -0.23 -8.69 10.03
N THR A 244 -1.12 -9.29 10.81
CA THR A 244 -0.86 -10.57 11.46
C THR A 244 -0.77 -11.64 10.38
N PRO A 245 0.35 -12.36 10.28
CA PRO A 245 0.55 -13.28 9.19
C PRO A 245 -0.19 -14.60 9.41
N ILE A 246 -0.33 -15.35 8.33
CA ILE A 246 -0.56 -16.79 8.37
C ILE A 246 0.82 -17.46 8.43
N ALA A 247 1.02 -18.31 9.43
CA ALA A 247 2.29 -19.01 9.62
C ALA A 247 2.12 -20.53 9.55
N MET A 248 3.05 -21.18 8.84
CA MET A 248 3.24 -22.62 8.81
C MET A 248 4.50 -22.98 9.58
N PHE A 249 4.46 -24.12 10.26
CA PHE A 249 5.51 -24.60 11.14
C PHE A 249 5.85 -26.04 10.82
N SER A 250 7.13 -26.34 10.77
CA SER A 250 7.68 -27.70 10.73
C SER A 250 8.92 -27.77 11.60
N GLY A 251 9.30 -28.96 12.04
CA GLY A 251 10.50 -29.11 12.84
C GLY A 251 10.72 -30.53 13.35
N SER A 252 11.87 -30.72 13.97
CA SER A 252 12.26 -31.95 14.64
C SER A 252 13.35 -31.68 15.67
N VAL A 253 13.54 -32.60 16.61
CA VAL A 253 14.81 -32.76 17.31
C VAL A 253 15.53 -33.95 16.68
N ALA A 254 16.76 -33.73 16.26
CA ALA A 254 17.67 -34.76 15.76
C ALA A 254 18.60 -35.23 16.88
N THR A 255 19.09 -36.46 16.76
CA THR A 255 20.05 -37.09 17.68
C THR A 255 21.19 -37.69 16.88
N SER A 256 22.38 -37.80 17.46
CA SER A 256 23.50 -38.57 16.89
C SER A 256 23.60 -39.98 17.49
N GLY A 257 22.84 -40.29 18.54
CA GLY A 257 22.96 -41.52 19.33
C GLY A 257 22.06 -42.68 18.93
N VAL A 258 21.03 -42.44 18.11
CA VAL A 258 20.04 -43.47 17.72
C VAL A 258 20.01 -43.57 16.20
N THR A 259 20.42 -44.72 15.66
CA THR A 259 20.45 -44.99 14.21
C THR A 259 19.55 -46.17 13.87
N GLY A 260 18.45 -45.94 13.15
CA GLY A 260 17.59 -47.00 12.63
C GLY A 260 16.09 -46.64 12.59
N PRO A 261 15.27 -47.43 11.88
CA PRO A 261 13.81 -47.30 11.93
C PRO A 261 13.29 -47.54 13.35
N GLY A 262 12.32 -46.72 13.81
CA GLY A 262 11.71 -46.86 15.14
C GLY A 262 12.44 -46.13 16.28
N GLY A 263 13.38 -45.22 15.97
CA GLY A 263 14.06 -44.39 16.97
C GLY A 263 13.13 -43.38 17.66
N LEU A 264 12.10 -42.89 16.97
CA LEU A 264 11.03 -42.11 17.59
C LEU A 264 9.87 -43.03 17.96
N GLU A 265 9.32 -42.84 19.16
CA GLU A 265 8.10 -43.53 19.60
C GLU A 265 6.85 -42.83 19.03
N TYR A 266 6.87 -41.50 18.97
CA TYR A 266 5.80 -40.66 18.43
C TYR A 266 6.30 -39.70 17.36
N ALA A 267 5.39 -39.26 16.50
CA ALA A 267 5.66 -38.19 15.54
C ALA A 267 6.02 -36.89 16.27
N ASN A 268 6.86 -36.05 15.64
CA ASN A 268 7.20 -34.73 16.17
C ASN A 268 5.94 -33.89 16.37
N SER A 269 5.86 -33.23 17.52
CA SER A 269 4.72 -32.38 17.88
C SER A 269 5.14 -30.91 17.89
N ILE A 270 4.38 -30.07 17.19
CA ILE A 270 4.56 -28.61 17.20
C ILE A 270 3.55 -27.99 18.17
N THR A 271 4.06 -27.29 19.19
CA THR A 271 3.27 -26.66 20.25
C THR A 271 3.68 -25.19 20.45
N SER A 272 3.00 -24.50 21.38
CA SER A 272 3.35 -23.13 21.81
C SER A 272 3.52 -22.13 20.66
N ARG A 273 2.62 -22.18 19.67
CA ARG A 273 2.68 -21.32 18.49
C ARG A 273 2.43 -19.87 18.89
N ILE A 274 3.37 -19.01 18.51
CA ILE A 274 3.27 -17.56 18.61
C ILE A 274 3.15 -17.05 17.17
N VAL A 275 2.04 -16.39 16.88
CA VAL A 275 1.81 -15.73 15.59
C VAL A 275 1.28 -14.35 15.88
N THR A 276 2.15 -13.36 15.77
CA THR A 276 1.80 -11.95 15.89
C THR A 276 2.41 -11.19 14.74
N ARG A 277 1.99 -9.94 14.55
CA ARG A 277 2.63 -9.05 13.59
C ARG A 277 4.10 -8.78 13.90
N TYR A 278 4.56 -8.95 15.15
CA TYR A 278 5.94 -8.69 15.54
C TYR A 278 6.84 -9.91 15.43
N SER A 279 6.30 -11.10 15.71
CA SER A 279 7.08 -12.31 15.81
C SER A 279 6.29 -13.56 15.45
N VAL A 280 7.04 -14.55 14.97
CA VAL A 280 6.58 -15.93 14.82
C VAL A 280 7.47 -16.84 15.65
N GLY A 281 6.90 -17.88 16.25
CA GLY A 281 7.68 -18.84 17.03
C GLY A 281 6.87 -20.08 17.38
N ALA A 282 7.57 -21.14 17.74
CA ALA A 282 6.96 -22.40 18.18
C ALA A 282 7.97 -23.23 18.99
N SER A 283 7.45 -24.31 19.56
CA SER A 283 8.24 -25.39 20.13
C SER A 283 8.03 -26.66 19.31
N VAL A 284 9.10 -27.42 19.08
CA VAL A 284 9.02 -28.80 18.59
C VAL A 284 9.47 -29.75 19.68
N THR A 285 8.69 -30.80 19.89
CA THR A 285 8.99 -31.87 20.82
C THR A 285 9.11 -33.19 20.06
N SER A 286 10.22 -33.90 20.27
CA SER A 286 10.43 -35.25 19.76
C SER A 286 10.55 -36.23 20.92
N ASN A 287 9.82 -37.34 20.81
CA ASN A 287 9.81 -38.39 21.82
C ASN A 287 10.50 -39.65 21.27
N TRP A 288 11.52 -40.11 21.98
CA TRP A 288 12.39 -41.19 21.54
C TRP A 288 11.98 -42.51 22.17
N ASN A 289 12.08 -43.57 21.38
CA ASN A 289 11.78 -44.92 21.83
C ASN A 289 12.81 -45.37 22.87
N GLU A 290 12.35 -45.58 24.09
CA GLU A 290 13.18 -45.96 25.24
C GLU A 290 13.97 -47.26 25.01
N THR A 291 13.46 -48.14 24.13
CA THR A 291 14.08 -49.45 23.83
C THR A 291 15.27 -49.37 22.88
N GLN A 292 15.48 -48.23 22.21
CA GLN A 292 16.53 -48.04 21.18
C GLN A 292 17.80 -47.35 21.71
N GLY A 293 17.91 -47.18 23.04
CA GLY A 293 19.03 -46.52 23.70
C GLY A 293 18.79 -45.03 23.94
N VAL A 294 19.60 -44.44 24.82
CA VAL A 294 19.46 -43.03 25.22
C VAL A 294 20.01 -42.13 24.10
N PRO A 295 19.19 -41.28 23.46
CA PRO A 295 19.67 -40.36 22.45
C PRO A 295 20.62 -39.31 23.05
N VAL A 296 21.67 -38.97 22.30
CA VAL A 296 22.69 -37.97 22.68
C VAL A 296 22.90 -36.97 21.55
N GLY A 297 23.46 -35.79 21.86
CA GLY A 297 23.72 -34.77 20.86
C GLY A 297 22.45 -34.15 20.27
N LEU A 298 21.44 -33.91 21.13
CA LEU A 298 20.12 -33.45 20.73
C LEU A 298 20.17 -32.05 20.11
N THR A 299 19.82 -31.96 18.83
CA THR A 299 19.82 -30.71 18.06
C THR A 299 18.43 -30.46 17.49
N GLY A 300 17.81 -29.35 17.87
CA GLY A 300 16.53 -28.95 17.36
C GLY A 300 16.64 -28.21 16.03
N ILE A 301 15.62 -28.37 15.20
CA ILE A 301 15.41 -27.66 13.94
C ILE A 301 13.95 -27.23 13.90
N LEU A 302 13.70 -25.94 13.66
CA LEU A 302 12.38 -25.36 13.44
C LEU A 302 12.40 -24.53 12.17
N GLU A 303 11.41 -24.72 11.32
CA GLU A 303 11.19 -23.91 10.13
C GLU A 303 9.86 -23.17 10.25
N PHE A 304 9.90 -21.89 9.89
CA PHE A 304 8.74 -20.99 9.86
C PHE A 304 8.55 -20.50 8.43
N THR A 305 7.38 -20.72 7.85
CA THR A 305 6.98 -20.05 6.60
C THR A 305 5.84 -19.08 6.91
N VAL A 306 6.02 -17.81 6.57
CA VAL A 306 5.15 -16.70 6.98
C VAL A 306 4.60 -16.00 5.74
N MET A 307 3.29 -15.79 5.70
CA MET A 307 2.58 -15.12 4.61
C MET A 307 1.70 -13.99 5.14
N ALA A 308 1.76 -12.81 4.51
CA ALA A 308 0.87 -11.68 4.80
C ALA A 308 0.47 -10.96 3.51
#